data_AF-A0A8E2KYF9-F1
#
_entry.id   AF-A0A8E2KYF9-F1
#
_cell.length_a   1.000
_cell.length_b   1.000
_cell.length_c   1.000
_cell.angle_alpha   90.00
_cell.angle_beta   90.00
_cell.angle_gamma   90.00
#
_symmetry.space_group_name_H-M   'P 1'
#
loop_
_entity.id
_entity.type
_entity.pdbx_description
1 polymer ?
#
loop_
_entity_poly.entity_id
_entity_poly.type
_entity_poly.pdbx_seq_one_letter_code
_entity_poly.pdbx_strand_id
1 'polypeptide(L)'
;MTAADTTEARYLLRIQRVVDHIHRHLDGDLGLEVLSGVAAFSPFHFHRQFSAMFGMSLHRYVQMARMKRAASRLAYRADTVTDIAFEAGYEAPDSFARAFRQRIGQAPLAFREQPDWAAWEAAMAPLSRARNRIMTQQFSSNDISLREVSDVTIALMSHHGDPQRLGETIRRFIAWRKGNGVRAADHATYTIFHTDPEISGPEAYHLDLATEIRRPLTAADAGVEAGVIPGGRCAVLRVMGNSDDLRPAAEFLYGTWLPLSGEELRDFPLYAQRIRFFPDVPEQEAITDLFLPLR
;
A
#
# COMPACT_ATOMS: atom_id res chain seq x y z
N MET A 1 -4.16 -15.54 32.49
CA MET A 1 -4.93 -14.52 31.74
C MET A 1 -4.07 -14.05 30.59
N THR A 2 -4.24 -14.61 29.41
CA THR A 2 -3.61 -14.07 28.19
C THR A 2 -4.21 -12.70 27.90
N ALA A 3 -3.43 -11.76 27.38
CA ALA A 3 -3.84 -10.38 27.11
C ALA A 3 -5.03 -10.22 26.13
N ALA A 4 -5.60 -11.32 25.63
CA ALA A 4 -6.64 -11.39 24.62
C ALA A 4 -8.10 -11.27 25.14
N ASP A 5 -8.35 -11.24 26.45
CA ASP A 5 -9.73 -11.27 27.00
C ASP A 5 -10.17 -9.95 27.65
N THR A 6 -9.62 -8.82 27.19
CA THR A 6 -10.11 -7.51 27.61
C THR A 6 -11.32 -7.11 26.75
N THR A 7 -12.26 -6.42 27.37
CA THR A 7 -13.39 -5.79 26.66
C THR A 7 -12.89 -4.89 25.54
N GLU A 8 -11.81 -4.13 25.76
CA GLU A 8 -11.15 -3.29 24.78
C GLU A 8 -10.66 -4.05 23.53
N ALA A 9 -9.97 -5.18 23.70
CA ALA A 9 -9.50 -6.00 22.57
C ALA A 9 -10.66 -6.51 21.71
N ARG A 10 -11.76 -6.94 22.34
CA ARG A 10 -12.98 -7.35 21.62
C ARG A 10 -13.63 -6.20 20.84
N TYR A 11 -13.61 -4.98 21.37
CA TYR A 11 -14.09 -3.80 20.65
C TYR A 11 -13.22 -3.47 19.45
N LEU A 12 -11.89 -3.47 19.61
CA LEU A 12 -10.95 -3.23 18.51
C LEU A 12 -11.12 -4.26 17.40
N LEU A 13 -11.27 -5.55 17.73
CA LEU A 13 -11.53 -6.62 16.76
C LEU A 13 -12.82 -6.41 15.97
N ARG A 14 -13.90 -5.96 16.62
CA ARG A 14 -15.18 -5.66 15.92
C ARG A 14 -15.02 -4.50 14.96
N ILE A 15 -14.31 -3.46 15.36
CA ILE A 15 -14.02 -2.31 14.50
C ILE A 15 -13.10 -2.69 13.34
N GLN A 16 -12.08 -3.51 13.58
CA GLN A 16 -11.21 -4.08 12.55
C GLN A 16 -12.03 -4.84 11.50
N ARG A 17 -12.95 -5.70 11.93
CA ARG A 17 -13.87 -6.41 11.03
C ARG A 17 -14.71 -5.47 10.17
N VAL A 18 -15.15 -4.33 10.70
CA VAL A 18 -15.89 -3.34 9.90
C VAL A 18 -14.99 -2.68 8.87
N VAL A 19 -13.80 -2.24 9.26
CA VAL A 19 -12.83 -1.63 8.34
C VAL A 19 -12.47 -2.61 7.21
N ASP A 20 -12.16 -3.85 7.56
CA ASP A 20 -11.93 -4.95 6.63
C ASP A 20 -13.12 -5.15 5.67
N HIS A 21 -14.34 -5.13 6.20
CA HIS A 21 -15.54 -5.29 5.40
C HIS A 21 -15.72 -4.12 4.42
N ILE A 22 -15.48 -2.88 4.86
CA ILE A 22 -15.52 -1.69 4.00
C ILE A 22 -14.56 -1.85 2.83
N HIS A 23 -13.31 -2.21 3.10
CA HIS A 23 -12.30 -2.31 2.04
C HIS A 23 -12.55 -3.48 1.09
N ARG A 24 -13.12 -4.61 1.56
CA ARG A 24 -13.57 -5.75 0.72
C ARG A 24 -14.73 -5.39 -0.21
N HIS A 25 -15.63 -4.52 0.23
CA HIS A 25 -16.91 -4.27 -0.44
C HIS A 25 -17.09 -2.79 -0.80
N LEU A 26 -16.02 -2.11 -1.23
CA LEU A 26 -16.09 -0.68 -1.57
C LEU A 26 -17.15 -0.37 -2.64
N ASP A 27 -17.46 -1.31 -3.53
CA ASP A 27 -18.51 -1.18 -4.55
C ASP A 27 -19.93 -1.46 -4.04
N GLY A 28 -20.06 -2.06 -2.86
CA GLY A 28 -21.34 -2.48 -2.29
C GLY A 28 -22.04 -1.40 -1.47
N ASP A 29 -23.16 -1.80 -0.87
CA ASP A 29 -23.85 -0.98 0.15
C ASP A 29 -23.03 -0.99 1.45
N LEU A 30 -22.57 0.19 1.83
CA LEU A 30 -21.79 0.46 3.04
C LEU A 30 -22.52 1.43 3.96
N GLY A 31 -23.87 1.35 3.94
CA GLY A 31 -24.75 2.07 4.84
C GLY A 31 -24.53 1.73 6.32
N LEU A 32 -25.08 2.58 7.19
CA LEU A 32 -24.92 2.44 8.63
C LEU A 32 -25.49 1.12 9.15
N GLU A 33 -26.62 0.70 8.59
CA GLU A 33 -27.34 -0.53 8.93
C GLU A 33 -26.47 -1.75 8.65
N VAL A 34 -25.91 -1.86 7.44
CA VAL A 34 -25.01 -2.95 7.02
C VAL A 34 -23.80 -3.02 7.96
N LEU A 35 -23.11 -1.90 8.15
CA LEU A 35 -21.85 -1.88 8.89
C LEU A 35 -22.04 -2.04 10.41
N SER A 36 -23.18 -1.57 10.96
CA SER A 36 -23.53 -1.85 12.35
C SER A 36 -23.81 -3.34 12.59
N GLY A 37 -24.41 -4.02 11.62
CA GLY A 37 -24.58 -5.48 11.61
C GLY A 37 -23.24 -6.21 11.63
N VAL A 38 -22.26 -5.77 10.83
CA VAL A 38 -20.90 -6.34 10.83
C VAL A 38 -20.21 -6.19 12.19
N ALA A 39 -20.38 -5.04 12.85
CA ALA A 39 -19.85 -4.77 14.19
C ALA A 39 -20.62 -5.47 15.33
N ALA A 40 -21.81 -6.02 15.07
CA ALA A 40 -22.76 -6.49 16.08
C ALA A 40 -23.09 -5.42 17.13
N PHE A 41 -23.40 -4.20 16.66
CA PHE A 41 -23.86 -3.06 17.47
C PHE A 41 -25.17 -2.48 16.94
N SER A 42 -25.88 -1.74 17.78
CA SER A 42 -26.98 -0.91 17.28
C SER A 42 -26.43 0.21 16.37
N PRO A 43 -27.17 0.61 15.32
CA PRO A 43 -26.76 1.70 14.42
C PRO A 43 -26.35 2.98 15.15
N PHE A 44 -27.14 3.37 16.16
CA PHE A 44 -26.92 4.59 16.94
C PHE A 44 -25.61 4.57 17.74
N HIS A 45 -25.33 3.47 18.44
CA HIS A 45 -24.10 3.34 19.23
C HIS A 45 -22.88 3.18 18.32
N PHE A 46 -23.01 2.42 17.24
CA PHE A 46 -21.94 2.20 16.28
C PHE A 46 -21.48 3.51 15.64
N HIS A 47 -22.40 4.34 15.13
CA HIS A 47 -22.03 5.62 14.51
C HIS A 47 -21.25 6.53 15.46
N ARG A 48 -21.71 6.66 16.71
CA ARG A 48 -21.04 7.49 17.73
C ARG A 48 -19.66 6.95 18.08
N GLN A 49 -19.56 5.64 18.29
CA GLN A 49 -18.31 4.98 18.64
C GLN A 49 -17.29 5.07 17.50
N PHE A 50 -17.69 4.75 16.27
CA PHE A 50 -16.84 4.86 15.08
C PHE A 50 -16.33 6.30 14.93
N SER A 51 -17.22 7.29 15.04
CA SER A 51 -16.84 8.70 14.91
C SER A 51 -15.83 9.15 15.98
N ALA A 52 -16.02 8.72 17.23
CA ALA A 52 -15.08 9.00 18.31
C ALA A 52 -13.71 8.32 18.08
N MET A 53 -13.71 7.07 17.58
CA MET A 53 -12.49 6.29 17.36
C MET A 53 -11.71 6.71 16.11
N PHE A 54 -12.35 7.11 15.03
CA PHE A 54 -11.68 7.50 13.78
C PHE A 54 -11.57 9.02 13.60
N GLY A 55 -12.22 9.81 14.46
CA GLY A 55 -12.27 11.28 14.34
C GLY A 55 -13.06 11.76 13.11
N MET A 56 -13.84 10.89 12.48
CA MET A 56 -14.66 11.20 11.32
C MET A 56 -15.88 10.28 11.26
N SER A 57 -16.96 10.74 10.62
CA SER A 57 -18.14 9.90 10.43
C SER A 57 -17.84 8.68 9.55
N LEU A 58 -18.60 7.61 9.75
CA LEU A 58 -18.53 6.38 8.96
C LEU A 58 -18.66 6.65 7.46
N HIS A 59 -19.66 7.46 7.08
CA HIS A 59 -19.88 7.86 5.69
C HIS A 59 -18.65 8.58 5.10
N ARG A 60 -18.02 9.48 5.87
CA ARG A 60 -16.79 10.17 5.43
C ARG A 60 -15.63 9.19 5.26
N TYR A 61 -15.50 8.21 6.15
CA TYR A 61 -14.46 7.18 6.03
C TYR A 61 -14.62 6.36 4.75
N VAL A 62 -15.82 5.83 4.49
CA VAL A 62 -16.14 5.07 3.28
C VAL A 62 -15.85 5.90 2.04
N GLN A 63 -16.29 7.16 2.02
CA GLN A 63 -16.06 8.05 0.88
C GLN A 63 -14.56 8.31 0.64
N MET A 64 -13.76 8.45 1.70
CA MET A 64 -12.31 8.62 1.58
C MET A 64 -11.62 7.34 1.08
N ALA A 65 -12.05 6.16 1.54
CA ALA A 65 -11.54 4.88 1.05
C ALA A 65 -11.83 4.69 -0.44
N ARG A 66 -13.06 5.00 -0.88
CA ARG A 66 -13.43 5.03 -2.31
C ARG A 66 -12.59 6.03 -3.10
N MET A 67 -12.36 7.23 -2.55
CA MET A 67 -11.54 8.27 -3.19
C MET A 67 -10.06 7.86 -3.32
N LYS A 68 -9.50 7.18 -2.30
CA LYS A 68 -8.15 6.62 -2.34
C LYS A 68 -8.00 5.60 -3.49
N ARG A 69 -8.97 4.69 -3.63
CA ARG A 69 -9.02 3.74 -4.76
C ARG A 69 -9.16 4.44 -6.10
N ALA A 70 -10.06 5.42 -6.20
CA ALA A 70 -10.27 6.20 -7.41
C ALA A 70 -8.99 6.92 -7.87
N ALA A 71 -8.27 7.58 -6.96
CA ALA A 71 -7.00 8.24 -7.27
C ALA A 71 -5.94 7.24 -7.78
N SER A 72 -5.85 6.07 -7.15
CA SER A 72 -4.90 5.03 -7.58
C SER A 72 -5.23 4.47 -8.97
N ARG A 73 -6.52 4.24 -9.28
CA ARG A 73 -6.98 3.84 -10.62
C ARG A 73 -6.75 4.94 -11.65
N LEU A 74 -7.08 6.18 -11.32
CA LEU A 74 -6.80 7.33 -12.19
C LEU A 74 -5.32 7.44 -12.54
N ALA A 75 -4.44 7.21 -11.57
CA ALA A 75 -3.01 7.42 -11.76
C ALA A 75 -2.28 6.27 -12.46
N TYR A 76 -2.75 5.02 -12.30
CA TYR A 76 -1.99 3.83 -12.67
C TYR A 76 -2.76 2.82 -13.53
N ARG A 77 -4.04 3.05 -13.80
CA ARG A 77 -4.89 2.17 -14.61
C ARG A 77 -5.51 2.92 -15.79
N ALA A 78 -6.03 2.16 -16.75
CA ALA A 78 -6.60 2.70 -17.98
C ALA A 78 -8.15 2.74 -17.95
N ASP A 79 -8.76 2.53 -16.78
CA ASP A 79 -10.21 2.62 -16.59
C ASP A 79 -10.74 4.00 -17.06
N THR A 80 -12.00 4.11 -17.47
CA THR A 80 -12.56 5.42 -17.81
C THR A 80 -12.84 6.24 -16.54
N VAL A 81 -12.81 7.58 -16.63
CA VAL A 81 -13.18 8.44 -15.48
C VAL A 81 -14.62 8.17 -15.05
N THR A 82 -15.49 7.82 -16.00
CA THR A 82 -16.89 7.47 -15.79
C THR A 82 -17.02 6.20 -14.94
N ASP A 83 -16.31 5.12 -15.29
CA ASP A 83 -16.35 3.87 -14.52
C ASP A 83 -15.82 4.08 -13.10
N ILE A 84 -14.70 4.79 -12.97
CA ILE A 84 -14.11 5.15 -11.67
C ILE A 84 -15.10 5.96 -10.83
N ALA A 85 -15.87 6.87 -11.43
CA ALA A 85 -16.87 7.66 -10.71
C ALA A 85 -18.00 6.78 -10.14
N PHE A 86 -18.51 5.84 -10.94
CA PHE A 86 -19.57 4.92 -10.52
C PHE A 86 -19.10 3.99 -9.40
N GLU A 87 -17.91 3.39 -9.54
CA GLU A 87 -17.30 2.55 -8.50
C GLU A 87 -16.89 3.35 -7.24
N ALA A 88 -16.70 4.67 -7.36
CA ALA A 88 -16.53 5.56 -6.22
C ALA A 88 -17.86 5.94 -5.55
N GLY A 89 -18.98 5.36 -5.99
CA GLY A 89 -20.31 5.52 -5.41
C GLY A 89 -21.03 6.80 -5.83
N TYR A 90 -20.67 7.39 -6.96
CA TYR A 90 -21.35 8.57 -7.50
C TYR A 90 -22.30 8.18 -8.63
N GLU A 91 -23.51 8.74 -8.62
CA GLU A 91 -24.51 8.51 -9.69
C GLU A 91 -24.18 9.22 -11.01
N ALA A 92 -23.28 10.22 -10.96
CA ALA A 92 -22.89 11.00 -12.13
C ALA A 92 -21.39 11.37 -12.09
N PRO A 93 -20.66 11.26 -13.22
CA PRO A 93 -19.24 11.63 -13.31
C PRO A 93 -18.95 13.08 -12.90
N ASP A 94 -19.87 14.03 -13.18
CA ASP A 94 -19.71 15.43 -12.81
C ASP A 94 -19.73 15.65 -11.29
N SER A 95 -20.52 14.84 -10.56
CA SER A 95 -20.55 14.86 -9.10
C SER A 95 -19.25 14.32 -8.52
N PHE A 96 -18.71 13.25 -9.10
CA PHE A 96 -17.39 12.75 -8.74
C PHE A 96 -16.30 13.79 -9.02
N ALA A 97 -16.28 14.39 -10.22
CA ALA A 97 -15.25 15.35 -10.60
C ALA A 97 -15.23 16.58 -9.68
N ARG A 98 -16.40 17.11 -9.30
CA ARG A 98 -16.52 18.19 -8.32
C ARG A 98 -16.00 17.78 -6.95
N ALA A 99 -16.40 16.61 -6.45
CA ALA A 99 -15.98 16.14 -5.13
C ALA A 99 -14.48 15.79 -5.07
N PHE A 100 -13.94 15.17 -6.13
CA PHE A 100 -12.52 14.85 -6.26
C PHE A 100 -11.69 16.14 -6.26
N ARG A 101 -12.07 17.13 -7.09
CA ARG A 101 -11.40 18.44 -7.13
C ARG A 101 -11.51 19.19 -5.81
N GLN A 102 -12.68 19.18 -5.16
CA GLN A 102 -12.85 19.83 -3.86
C GLN A 102 -11.95 19.22 -2.78
N ARG A 103 -11.70 17.90 -2.85
CA ARG A 103 -10.93 17.17 -1.84
C ARG A 103 -9.42 17.23 -2.09
N ILE A 104 -9.00 16.98 -3.32
CA ILE A 104 -7.60 16.80 -3.71
C ILE A 104 -7.01 18.09 -4.29
N GLY A 105 -7.85 19.05 -4.71
CA GLY A 105 -7.41 20.29 -5.34
C GLY A 105 -7.24 20.19 -6.86
N GLN A 106 -7.30 18.99 -7.42
CA GLN A 106 -7.08 18.72 -8.84
C GLN A 106 -8.27 17.99 -9.48
N ALA A 107 -8.60 18.28 -10.74
CA ALA A 107 -9.64 17.55 -11.46
C ALA A 107 -9.19 16.12 -11.84
N PRO A 108 -10.10 15.12 -11.94
CA PRO A 108 -9.72 13.72 -12.20
C PRO A 108 -8.85 13.51 -13.45
N LEU A 109 -9.18 14.15 -14.57
CA LEU A 109 -8.39 14.05 -15.80
C LEU A 109 -7.00 14.67 -15.64
N ALA A 110 -6.92 15.82 -14.98
CA ALA A 110 -5.63 16.46 -14.69
C ALA A 110 -4.78 15.59 -13.75
N PHE A 111 -5.39 14.95 -12.74
CA PHE A 111 -4.73 14.01 -11.85
C PHE A 111 -4.24 12.76 -12.59
N ARG A 112 -5.01 12.27 -13.57
CA ARG A 112 -4.56 11.18 -14.45
C ARG A 112 -3.31 11.56 -15.24
N GLU A 113 -3.25 12.74 -15.82
CA GLU A 113 -2.09 13.16 -16.59
C GLU A 113 -0.88 13.45 -15.70
N GLN A 114 -1.08 14.18 -14.59
CA GLN A 114 -0.02 14.59 -13.68
C GLN A 114 -0.54 14.69 -12.23
N PRO A 115 -0.48 13.60 -11.44
CA PRO A 115 -0.96 13.58 -10.07
C PRO A 115 -0.15 14.52 -9.20
N ASP A 116 -0.86 15.35 -8.45
CA ASP A 116 -0.30 16.00 -7.28
C ASP A 116 -0.40 15.04 -6.08
N TRP A 117 0.63 14.20 -5.91
CA TRP A 117 0.67 13.24 -4.80
C TRP A 117 0.81 13.92 -3.44
N ALA A 118 1.46 15.08 -3.36
CA ALA A 118 1.59 15.83 -2.12
C ALA A 118 0.22 16.35 -1.65
N ALA A 119 -0.56 16.96 -2.55
CA ALA A 119 -1.93 17.39 -2.24
C ALA A 119 -2.84 16.20 -1.92
N TRP A 120 -2.68 15.09 -2.65
CA TRP A 120 -3.42 13.86 -2.37
C TRP A 120 -3.10 13.28 -0.99
N GLU A 121 -1.82 13.20 -0.62
CA GLU A 121 -1.37 12.71 0.69
C GLU A 121 -1.92 13.59 1.80
N ALA A 122 -1.82 14.92 1.66
CA ALA A 122 -2.40 15.87 2.61
C ALA A 122 -3.92 15.67 2.78
N ALA A 123 -4.64 15.46 1.67
CA ALA A 123 -6.08 15.23 1.67
C ALA A 123 -6.47 13.88 2.29
N MET A 124 -5.64 12.85 2.12
CA MET A 124 -5.87 11.50 2.64
C MET A 124 -5.28 11.26 4.03
N ALA A 125 -4.40 12.14 4.52
CA ALA A 125 -3.74 11.99 5.81
C ALA A 125 -4.69 11.72 6.99
N PRO A 126 -5.91 12.30 7.08
CA PRO A 126 -6.86 11.93 8.12
C PRO A 126 -7.27 10.45 8.08
N LEU A 127 -7.46 9.87 6.89
CA LEU A 127 -7.79 8.45 6.71
C LEU A 127 -6.62 7.58 7.14
N SER A 128 -5.41 7.90 6.66
CA SER A 128 -4.19 7.15 7.00
C SER A 128 -3.90 7.20 8.50
N ARG A 129 -3.96 8.38 9.14
CA ARG A 129 -3.75 8.52 10.60
C ARG A 129 -4.80 7.75 11.40
N ALA A 130 -6.08 7.88 11.05
CA ALA A 130 -7.15 7.20 11.76
C ALA A 130 -7.00 5.68 11.64
N ARG A 131 -6.62 5.19 10.46
CA ARG A 131 -6.35 3.77 10.25
C ARG A 131 -5.12 3.31 11.00
N ASN A 132 -3.98 3.99 10.88
CA ASN A 132 -2.73 3.57 11.53
C ASN A 132 -2.85 3.52 13.06
N ARG A 133 -3.70 4.38 13.65
CA ARG A 133 -3.98 4.37 15.09
C ARG A 133 -4.80 3.17 15.57
N ILE A 134 -5.76 2.70 14.77
CA ILE A 134 -6.74 1.68 15.19
C ILE A 134 -6.42 0.30 14.61
N MET A 135 -5.86 0.28 13.39
CA MET A 135 -5.48 -0.91 12.62
C MET A 135 -3.95 -1.10 12.64
N THR A 136 -3.30 -0.89 13.79
CA THR A 136 -1.86 -1.18 13.90
C THR A 136 -1.65 -2.68 13.75
N GLN A 137 -0.98 -3.10 12.67
CA GLN A 137 -0.59 -4.48 12.52
C GLN A 137 0.49 -4.77 13.58
N GLN A 138 0.21 -5.72 14.46
CA GLN A 138 1.18 -6.21 15.41
C GLN A 138 1.93 -7.38 14.77
N PHE A 139 3.25 -7.33 14.85
CA PHE A 139 4.13 -8.38 14.38
C PHE A 139 4.79 -9.08 15.56
N SER A 140 5.03 -10.37 15.41
CA SER A 140 5.69 -11.23 16.39
C SER A 140 6.75 -12.09 15.70
N SER A 141 7.66 -12.67 16.48
CA SER A 141 8.72 -13.52 15.92
C SER A 141 8.18 -14.75 15.20
N ASN A 142 6.95 -15.19 15.51
CA ASN A 142 6.29 -16.31 14.83
C ASN A 142 5.82 -15.96 13.42
N ASP A 143 5.72 -14.68 13.08
CA ASP A 143 5.34 -14.22 11.74
C ASP A 143 6.53 -14.22 10.77
N ILE A 144 7.75 -14.43 11.29
CA ILE A 144 8.98 -14.47 10.51
C ILE A 144 9.24 -15.86 9.97
N SER A 145 9.45 -15.93 8.65
CA SER A 145 9.88 -17.15 7.96
C SER A 145 11.32 -16.98 7.47
N LEU A 146 12.23 -17.83 7.96
CA LEU A 146 13.59 -17.91 7.41
C LEU A 146 13.57 -18.71 6.11
N ARG A 147 14.07 -18.13 5.03
CA ARG A 147 14.01 -18.72 3.68
C ARG A 147 15.36 -18.60 2.98
N GLU A 148 15.76 -19.68 2.33
CA GLU A 148 16.78 -19.62 1.27
C GLU A 148 16.10 -19.20 -0.03
N VAL A 149 16.64 -18.15 -0.67
CA VAL A 149 16.15 -17.64 -1.95
C VAL A 149 17.23 -17.74 -3.02
N SER A 150 16.84 -17.91 -4.28
CA SER A 150 17.79 -17.92 -5.41
C SER A 150 18.04 -16.52 -5.94
N ASP A 151 19.13 -16.33 -6.68
CA ASP A 151 19.40 -15.10 -7.42
C ASP A 151 18.21 -14.76 -8.34
N VAL A 152 17.83 -13.49 -8.37
CA VAL A 152 16.79 -12.98 -9.27
C VAL A 152 17.40 -11.95 -10.19
N THR A 153 17.46 -12.25 -11.49
CA THR A 153 17.82 -11.26 -12.51
C THR A 153 16.69 -10.27 -12.68
N ILE A 154 16.99 -8.98 -12.58
CA ILE A 154 16.00 -7.91 -12.59
C ILE A 154 16.32 -6.82 -13.61
N ALA A 155 15.27 -6.16 -14.09
CA ALA A 155 15.35 -4.81 -14.64
C ALA A 155 14.91 -3.83 -13.54
N LEU A 156 15.71 -2.80 -13.28
CA LEU A 156 15.44 -1.80 -12.24
C LEU A 156 15.38 -0.38 -12.79
N MET A 157 14.52 0.44 -12.19
CA MET A 157 14.44 1.88 -12.40
C MET A 157 14.63 2.56 -11.06
N SER A 158 15.75 3.27 -10.91
CA SER A 158 16.06 4.00 -9.69
C SER A 158 15.26 5.28 -9.57
N HIS A 159 14.77 5.53 -8.38
CA HIS A 159 14.20 6.79 -7.96
C HIS A 159 15.17 7.48 -7.01
N HIS A 160 15.58 8.70 -7.34
CA HIS A 160 16.39 9.55 -6.48
C HIS A 160 15.69 10.89 -6.25
N GLY A 161 15.90 11.45 -5.07
CA GLY A 161 15.38 12.76 -4.69
C GLY A 161 13.97 12.68 -4.09
N ASP A 162 13.26 13.81 -4.10
CA ASP A 162 12.03 13.99 -3.34
C ASP A 162 11.01 12.83 -3.50
N PRO A 163 10.63 12.13 -2.39
CA PRO A 163 9.63 11.08 -2.39
C PRO A 163 8.29 11.48 -3.05
N GLN A 164 7.93 12.75 -3.05
CA GLN A 164 6.70 13.25 -3.71
C GLN A 164 6.72 12.99 -5.23
N ARG A 165 7.90 12.83 -5.83
CA ARG A 165 8.09 12.53 -7.26
C ARG A 165 8.14 11.02 -7.56
N LEU A 166 8.04 10.17 -6.55
CA LEU A 166 8.07 8.72 -6.73
C LEU A 166 7.00 8.23 -7.71
N GLY A 167 5.81 8.83 -7.66
CA GLY A 167 4.71 8.52 -8.59
C GLY A 167 5.07 8.71 -10.07
N GLU A 168 5.91 9.70 -10.41
CA GLU A 168 6.43 9.90 -11.78
C GLU A 168 7.32 8.73 -12.21
N THR A 169 8.13 8.22 -11.29
CA THR A 169 9.03 7.09 -11.54
C THR A 169 8.24 5.78 -11.66
N ILE A 170 7.25 5.56 -10.80
CA ILE A 170 6.32 4.43 -10.90
C ILE A 170 5.63 4.40 -12.26
N ARG A 171 5.17 5.55 -12.78
CA ARG A 171 4.53 5.63 -14.09
C ARG A 171 5.46 5.29 -15.24
N ARG A 172 6.67 5.84 -15.24
CA ARG A 172 7.69 5.50 -16.24
C ARG A 172 8.00 4.01 -16.21
N PHE A 173 8.12 3.43 -15.02
CA PHE A 173 8.35 2.00 -14.85
C PHE A 173 7.19 1.15 -15.37
N ILE A 174 5.93 1.50 -15.05
CA ILE A 174 4.74 0.83 -15.58
C ILE A 174 4.67 0.95 -17.11
N ALA A 175 4.97 2.12 -17.67
CA ALA A 175 4.97 2.34 -19.11
C ALA A 175 6.03 1.49 -19.81
N TRP A 176 7.25 1.44 -19.26
CA TRP A 176 8.33 0.59 -19.75
C TRP A 176 7.93 -0.89 -19.74
N ARG A 177 7.35 -1.37 -18.63
CA ARG A 177 6.87 -2.76 -18.51
C ARG A 177 5.81 -3.10 -19.55
N LYS A 178 4.84 -2.21 -19.77
CA LYS A 178 3.80 -2.39 -20.80
C LYS A 178 4.40 -2.44 -22.21
N GLY A 179 5.30 -1.52 -22.54
CA GLY A 179 5.98 -1.46 -23.85
C GLY A 179 6.83 -2.70 -24.15
N ASN A 180 7.35 -3.35 -23.11
CA ASN A 180 8.22 -4.53 -23.22
C ASN A 180 7.52 -5.87 -22.93
N GLY A 181 6.19 -5.87 -22.73
CA GLY A 181 5.43 -7.09 -22.45
C GLY A 181 5.72 -7.73 -21.08
N VAL A 182 6.34 -7.01 -20.14
CA VAL A 182 6.73 -7.50 -18.81
C VAL A 182 5.58 -7.33 -17.81
N ARG A 183 4.62 -8.24 -17.83
CA ARG A 183 3.40 -8.16 -17.00
C ARG A 183 3.69 -8.58 -15.56
N ALA A 184 3.02 -7.94 -14.59
CA ALA A 184 3.16 -8.28 -13.17
C ALA A 184 2.66 -9.69 -12.80
N ALA A 185 1.77 -10.27 -13.61
CA ALA A 185 1.31 -11.63 -13.43
C ALA A 185 2.39 -12.69 -13.75
N ASP A 186 3.30 -12.36 -14.66
CA ASP A 186 4.30 -13.30 -15.19
C ASP A 186 5.70 -13.05 -14.61
N HIS A 187 5.94 -11.83 -14.12
CA HIS A 187 7.21 -11.32 -13.62
C HIS A 187 7.05 -10.69 -12.24
N ALA A 188 7.76 -11.24 -11.26
CA ALA A 188 7.74 -10.74 -9.89
C ALA A 188 8.15 -9.25 -9.84
N THR A 189 7.50 -8.49 -8.96
CA THR A 189 7.76 -7.05 -8.81
C THR A 189 8.36 -6.77 -7.45
N TYR A 190 9.43 -5.99 -7.44
CA TYR A 190 10.20 -5.68 -6.25
C TYR A 190 10.32 -4.17 -6.04
N THR A 191 10.51 -3.80 -4.78
CA THR A 191 10.98 -2.49 -4.37
C THR A 191 12.18 -2.69 -3.46
N ILE A 192 13.32 -2.09 -3.79
CA ILE A 192 14.56 -2.19 -3.01
C ILE A 192 14.76 -0.86 -2.30
N PHE A 193 14.84 -0.87 -0.97
CA PHE A 193 14.89 0.34 -0.14
C PHE A 193 16.33 0.63 0.28
N HIS A 194 17.03 1.49 -0.47
CA HIS A 194 18.43 1.84 -0.17
C HIS A 194 18.55 2.82 1.01
N THR A 195 17.53 3.66 1.19
CA THR A 195 17.53 4.69 2.23
C THR A 195 16.20 4.72 2.98
N ASP A 196 16.26 5.10 4.26
CA ASP A 196 15.06 5.41 5.04
C ASP A 196 14.63 6.87 4.79
N PRO A 197 13.40 7.13 4.31
CA PRO A 197 12.91 8.49 4.03
C PRO A 197 12.77 9.41 5.25
N GLU A 198 12.71 8.88 6.48
CA GLU A 198 12.63 9.72 7.70
C GLU A 198 14.01 10.17 8.17
N ILE A 199 15.02 9.36 7.89
CA ILE A 199 16.41 9.64 8.26
C ILE A 199 17.10 10.41 7.14
N SER A 200 16.82 10.02 5.90
CA SER A 200 17.42 10.57 4.71
C SER A 200 16.58 11.76 4.27
N GLY A 201 17.19 12.95 4.23
CA GLY A 201 16.52 14.13 3.69
C GLY A 201 16.06 13.89 2.24
N PRO A 202 15.09 14.67 1.73
CA PRO A 202 14.47 14.44 0.42
C PRO A 202 15.48 14.28 -0.73
N GLU A 203 16.60 15.00 -0.72
CA GLU A 203 17.62 14.91 -1.75
C GLU A 203 18.40 13.59 -1.75
N ALA A 204 18.53 12.95 -0.58
CA ALA A 204 19.25 11.69 -0.39
C ALA A 204 18.35 10.46 -0.53
N TYR A 205 17.03 10.64 -0.66
CA TYR A 205 16.11 9.52 -0.79
C TYR A 205 16.39 8.71 -2.07
N HIS A 206 16.52 7.40 -1.90
CA HIS A 206 16.81 6.44 -2.95
C HIS A 206 16.08 5.12 -2.72
N LEU A 207 15.36 4.68 -3.76
CA LEU A 207 14.86 3.31 -3.88
C LEU A 207 14.92 2.86 -5.34
N ASP A 208 14.85 1.56 -5.56
CA ASP A 208 14.68 1.00 -6.90
C ASP A 208 13.32 0.30 -7.05
N LEU A 209 12.66 0.57 -8.17
CA LEU A 209 11.53 -0.23 -8.65
C LEU A 209 12.08 -1.31 -9.57
N ALA A 210 11.82 -2.58 -9.28
CA ALA A 210 12.41 -3.68 -10.04
C ALA A 210 11.38 -4.72 -10.46
N THR A 211 11.68 -5.44 -11.54
CA THR A 211 10.91 -6.57 -12.02
C THR A 211 11.83 -7.69 -12.45
N GLU A 212 11.46 -8.94 -12.15
CA GLU A 212 12.14 -10.13 -12.66
C GLU A 212 12.16 -10.10 -14.20
N ILE A 213 13.29 -10.43 -14.81
CA ILE A 213 13.42 -10.62 -16.26
C ILE A 213 14.07 -11.97 -16.56
N ARG A 214 13.67 -12.57 -17.69
CA ARG A 214 14.19 -13.86 -18.17
C ARG A 214 14.95 -13.73 -19.49
N ARG A 215 15.27 -12.50 -19.86
CA ARG A 215 16.06 -12.13 -21.03
C ARG A 215 17.04 -11.04 -20.65
N PRO A 216 18.20 -10.93 -21.31
CA PRO A 216 19.07 -9.78 -21.15
C PRO A 216 18.37 -8.49 -21.61
N LEU A 217 18.75 -7.38 -21.00
CA LEU A 217 18.36 -6.06 -21.47
C LEU A 217 19.19 -5.69 -22.71
N THR A 218 18.58 -4.90 -23.59
CA THR A 218 19.15 -4.42 -24.84
C THR A 218 19.07 -2.90 -24.89
N ALA A 219 19.65 -2.28 -25.92
CA ALA A 219 19.52 -0.84 -26.15
C ALA A 219 18.05 -0.37 -26.32
N ALA A 220 17.13 -1.28 -26.66
CA ALA A 220 15.70 -0.97 -26.75
C ALA A 220 15.03 -0.81 -25.37
N ASP A 221 15.67 -1.28 -24.30
CA ASP A 221 15.17 -1.25 -22.92
C ASP A 221 15.57 0.06 -22.20
N ALA A 222 15.47 1.21 -22.88
CA ALA A 222 15.88 2.50 -22.32
C ALA A 222 15.11 2.86 -21.04
N GLY A 223 15.82 3.43 -20.06
CA GLY A 223 15.25 3.91 -18.79
C GLY A 223 15.22 2.90 -17.65
N VAL A 224 15.73 1.68 -17.88
CA VAL A 224 15.99 0.69 -16.83
C VAL A 224 17.43 0.17 -16.92
N GLU A 225 17.91 -0.40 -15.83
CA GLU A 225 19.24 -1.00 -15.72
C GLU A 225 19.12 -2.48 -15.37
N ALA A 226 20.10 -3.28 -15.79
CA ALA A 226 20.16 -4.69 -15.44
C ALA A 226 20.76 -4.83 -14.04
N GLY A 227 20.17 -5.68 -13.21
CA GLY A 227 20.66 -5.96 -11.87
C GLY A 227 20.36 -7.38 -11.43
N VAL A 228 20.80 -7.69 -10.22
CA VAL A 228 20.53 -8.97 -9.56
C VAL A 228 20.14 -8.69 -8.11
N ILE A 229 19.03 -9.28 -7.65
CA ILE A 229 18.80 -9.47 -6.23
C ILE A 229 19.53 -10.75 -5.85
N PRO A 230 20.64 -10.68 -5.07
CA PRO A 230 21.44 -11.85 -4.77
C PRO A 230 20.64 -12.82 -3.89
N GLY A 231 20.70 -14.10 -4.24
CA GLY A 231 20.15 -15.20 -3.49
C GLY A 231 20.92 -15.43 -2.20
N GLY A 232 20.38 -16.31 -1.34
CA GLY A 232 20.89 -16.65 -0.02
C GLY A 232 19.80 -16.52 1.04
N ARG A 233 20.21 -16.54 2.30
CA ARG A 233 19.30 -16.57 3.44
C ARG A 233 18.63 -15.22 3.67
N CYS A 234 17.33 -15.23 3.94
CA CYS A 234 16.54 -14.04 4.26
C CYS A 234 15.55 -14.34 5.39
N ALA A 235 15.33 -13.37 6.28
CA ALA A 235 14.13 -13.33 7.09
C ALA A 235 13.00 -12.68 6.28
N VAL A 236 11.85 -13.34 6.21
CA VAL A 236 10.71 -12.89 5.41
C VAL A 236 9.51 -12.65 6.30
N LEU A 237 8.98 -11.43 6.25
CA LEU A 237 7.77 -11.01 6.94
C LEU A 237 6.67 -10.72 5.93
N ARG A 238 5.55 -11.42 6.03
CA ARG A 238 4.38 -11.17 5.18
C ARG A 238 3.51 -10.06 5.77
N VAL A 239 3.33 -8.99 5.01
CA VAL A 239 2.45 -7.87 5.32
C VAL A 239 1.13 -8.05 4.55
N MET A 240 0.02 -8.05 5.29
CA MET A 240 -1.33 -8.28 4.76
C MET A 240 -2.13 -7.00 4.88
N GLY A 241 -2.61 -6.49 3.76
CA GLY A 241 -3.24 -5.19 3.69
C GLY A 241 -2.30 -4.02 4.00
N ASN A 242 -2.82 -2.80 3.88
CA ASN A 242 -2.05 -1.56 4.10
C ASN A 242 -0.64 -1.58 3.48
N SER A 243 -0.54 -2.07 2.24
CA SER A 243 0.78 -2.26 1.61
C SER A 243 1.49 -0.95 1.25
N ASP A 244 0.83 0.19 1.47
CA ASP A 244 1.38 1.51 1.20
C ASP A 244 2.33 1.96 2.32
N ASP A 245 2.19 1.39 3.52
CA ASP A 245 3.00 1.70 4.69
C ASP A 245 3.68 0.44 5.23
N LEU A 246 4.91 0.20 4.78
CA LEU A 246 5.73 -0.94 5.22
C LEU A 246 6.61 -0.60 6.42
N ARG A 247 6.55 0.63 6.93
CA ARG A 247 7.42 1.10 8.01
C ARG A 247 7.28 0.28 9.29
N PRO A 248 6.06 -0.01 9.80
CA PRO A 248 5.92 -0.79 11.03
C PRO A 248 6.55 -2.20 10.92
N ALA A 249 6.49 -2.80 9.73
CA ALA A 249 7.11 -4.11 9.45
C ALA A 249 8.64 -4.01 9.42
N ALA A 250 9.18 -2.99 8.78
CA ALA A 250 10.63 -2.74 8.75
C ALA A 250 11.18 -2.41 10.14
N GLU A 251 10.51 -1.55 10.91
CA GLU A 251 10.88 -1.22 12.30
C GLU A 251 10.83 -2.44 13.21
N PHE A 252 9.83 -3.32 13.04
CA PHE A 252 9.77 -4.58 13.76
C PHE A 252 10.97 -5.48 13.42
N LEU A 253 11.28 -5.66 12.13
CA LEU A 253 12.40 -6.48 11.68
C LEU A 253 13.74 -5.98 12.25
N TYR A 254 14.06 -4.70 12.08
CA TYR A 254 15.35 -4.13 12.50
C TYR A 254 15.44 -3.88 14.01
N GLY A 255 14.39 -3.33 14.61
CA GLY A 255 14.43 -2.82 15.98
C GLY A 255 13.98 -3.83 17.04
N THR A 256 13.18 -4.84 16.66
CA THR A 256 12.61 -5.80 17.62
C THR A 256 13.12 -7.22 17.38
N TRP A 257 12.97 -7.74 16.16
CA TRP A 257 13.27 -9.14 15.86
C TRP A 257 14.77 -9.39 15.71
N LEU A 258 15.46 -8.64 14.84
CA LEU A 258 16.87 -8.86 14.52
C LEU A 258 17.79 -8.88 15.76
N PRO A 259 17.70 -7.92 16.72
CA PRO A 259 18.57 -7.91 17.91
C PRO A 259 18.42 -9.14 18.82
N LEU A 260 17.29 -9.84 18.72
CA LEU A 260 16.96 -11.03 19.53
C LEU A 260 17.10 -12.34 18.74
N SER A 261 17.33 -12.27 17.43
CA SER A 261 17.31 -13.43 16.52
C SER A 261 18.59 -14.26 16.52
N GLY A 262 19.73 -13.64 16.86
CA GLY A 262 21.06 -14.22 16.67
C GLY A 262 21.55 -14.22 15.22
N GLU A 263 20.81 -13.61 14.29
CA GLU A 263 21.16 -13.49 12.87
C GLU A 263 21.97 -12.21 12.60
N GLU A 264 22.76 -12.22 11.53
CA GLU A 264 23.51 -11.04 11.06
C GLU A 264 23.03 -10.60 9.68
N LEU A 265 23.08 -9.30 9.42
CA LEU A 265 22.70 -8.73 8.12
C LEU A 265 23.78 -8.99 7.06
N ARG A 266 23.31 -9.35 5.88
CA ARG A 266 24.12 -9.32 4.66
C ARG A 266 24.13 -7.92 4.06
N ASP A 267 25.18 -7.63 3.29
CA ASP A 267 25.32 -6.38 2.52
C ASP A 267 24.38 -6.35 1.31
N PHE A 268 23.08 -6.27 1.57
CA PHE A 268 22.04 -5.99 0.58
C PHE A 268 20.86 -5.29 1.27
N PRO A 269 20.20 -4.31 0.64
CA PRO A 269 19.12 -3.57 1.28
C PRO A 269 17.90 -4.43 1.60
N LEU A 270 17.06 -3.95 2.53
CA LEU A 270 15.71 -4.46 2.69
C LEU A 270 14.96 -4.32 1.36
N TYR A 271 14.20 -5.35 0.98
CA TYR A 271 13.41 -5.28 -0.24
C TYR A 271 12.03 -5.93 -0.05
N ALA A 272 11.05 -5.44 -0.79
CA ALA A 272 9.69 -5.95 -0.78
C ALA A 272 9.37 -6.62 -2.11
N GLN A 273 8.75 -7.80 -2.07
CA GLN A 273 8.08 -8.39 -3.21
C GLN A 273 6.58 -8.12 -3.11
N ARG A 274 6.00 -7.52 -4.14
CA ARG A 274 4.56 -7.29 -4.23
C ARG A 274 3.89 -8.53 -4.83
N ILE A 275 3.06 -9.21 -4.04
CA ILE A 275 2.41 -10.47 -4.43
C ILE A 275 1.00 -10.21 -4.96
N ARG A 276 0.21 -9.39 -4.26
CA ARG A 276 -1.11 -8.91 -4.71
C ARG A 276 -1.18 -7.40 -4.52
N PHE A 277 -1.58 -6.68 -5.55
CA PHE A 277 -1.45 -5.22 -5.62
C PHE A 277 -2.80 -4.54 -5.47
N PHE A 278 -2.84 -3.50 -4.64
CA PHE A 278 -3.87 -2.49 -4.77
C PHE A 278 -3.60 -1.63 -6.02
N PRO A 279 -4.61 -1.19 -6.79
CA PRO A 279 -6.05 -1.43 -6.60
C PRO A 279 -6.60 -2.66 -7.34
N ASP A 280 -5.76 -3.59 -7.82
CA ASP A 280 -6.23 -4.79 -8.55
C ASP A 280 -6.96 -5.78 -7.63
N VAL A 281 -6.54 -5.84 -6.37
CA VAL A 281 -7.30 -6.43 -5.26
C VAL A 281 -7.69 -5.33 -4.28
N PRO A 282 -8.78 -5.52 -3.50
CA PRO A 282 -9.10 -4.57 -2.45
C PRO A 282 -8.00 -4.55 -1.37
N GLU A 283 -7.89 -3.43 -0.67
CA GLU A 283 -6.67 -3.09 0.08
C GLU A 283 -6.27 -4.15 1.11
N GLN A 284 -7.22 -4.71 1.86
CA GLN A 284 -6.98 -5.77 2.85
C GLN A 284 -6.52 -7.11 2.26
N GLU A 285 -6.69 -7.31 0.95
CA GLU A 285 -6.21 -8.49 0.23
C GLU A 285 -4.85 -8.28 -0.43
N ALA A 286 -4.34 -7.04 -0.46
CA ALA A 286 -2.98 -6.77 -0.89
C ALA A 286 -2.00 -7.58 -0.02
N ILE A 287 -0.99 -8.15 -0.67
CA ILE A 287 0.05 -8.94 0.00
C ILE A 287 1.40 -8.42 -0.46
N THR A 288 2.25 -8.12 0.51
CA THR A 288 3.66 -7.78 0.31
C THR A 288 4.51 -8.66 1.21
N ASP A 289 5.51 -9.34 0.64
CA ASP A 289 6.53 -10.02 1.41
C ASP A 289 7.73 -9.08 1.57
N LEU A 290 8.16 -8.82 2.80
CA LEU A 290 9.30 -7.99 3.12
C LEU A 290 10.48 -8.88 3.50
N PHE A 291 11.58 -8.73 2.78
CA PHE A 291 12.78 -9.57 2.88
C PHE A 291 13.90 -8.77 3.53
N LEU A 292 14.44 -9.31 4.63
CA LEU A 292 15.65 -8.84 5.30
C LEU A 292 16.79 -9.82 4.98
N PRO A 293 17.77 -9.43 4.15
CA PRO A 293 18.91 -10.27 3.80
C PRO A 293 19.80 -10.61 4.99
N LEU A 294 20.11 -11.90 5.17
CA LEU A 294 20.93 -12.43 6.26
C LEU A 294 22.23 -13.05 5.73
N ARG A 295 23.25 -13.14 6.60
CA ARG A 295 24.51 -13.84 6.34
C ARG A 295 24.39 -15.36 6.42
#